data_AF-A0A9W7U0J0-F1
#
_entry.id   AF-A0A9W7U0J0-F1
#
_cell.length_a   1.000
_cell.length_b   1.000
_cell.length_c   1.000
_cell.angle_alpha   90.00
_cell.angle_beta   90.00
_cell.angle_gamma   90.00
#
_symmetry.space_group_name_H-M   'P 1'
#
loop_
_entity.id
_entity.type
_entity.pdbx_description
1 polymer ?
#
loop_
_entity_poly.entity_id
_entity_poly.type
_entity_poly.pdbx_seq_one_letter_code
_entity_poly.pdbx_strand_id
1 'polypeptide(L)' 'MLRLGTRVRYAGQDALVVARTLAGEPTYDIRLADGRLIKYAAESDLELVEGEESQPPSASARPSGSGGSNTGGML' A
#
# COMPACT_ATOMS: atom_id res chain seq x y z
N MET A 1 -6.51 3.87 10.83
CA MET A 1 -5.26 4.65 10.67
C MET A 1 -4.57 4.36 9.36
N LEU A 2 -4.51 5.36 8.48
CA LEU A 2 -3.88 5.28 7.16
C LEU A 2 -2.37 5.53 7.22
N ARG A 3 -1.63 4.95 6.28
CA ARG A 3 -0.17 5.15 6.15
C ARG A 3 0.13 6.24 5.13
N LEU A 4 1.33 6.80 5.23
CA LEU A 4 1.85 7.67 4.18
C LEU A 4 1.95 6.86 2.87
N GLY A 5 1.52 7.44 1.76
CA GLY A 5 1.46 6.76 0.47
C GLY A 5 0.26 5.82 0.29
N THR A 6 -0.62 5.69 1.30
CA THR A 6 -1.87 4.94 1.11
C THR A 6 -2.73 5.64 0.07
N ARG A 7 -3.20 4.87 -0.92
CA ARG A 7 -4.18 5.32 -1.91
C ARG A 7 -5.57 5.31 -1.28
N VAL A 8 -6.28 6.41 -1.45
CA VAL A 8 -7.63 6.62 -0.93
C VAL A 8 -8.48 7.31 -1.97
N ARG A 9 -9.80 7.37 -1.74
CA ARG A 9 -10.72 8.25 -2.44
C ARG A 9 -11.23 9.33 -1.51
N TYR A 10 -11.33 10.54 -2.05
CA TYR A 10 -11.93 11.68 -1.39
C TYR A 10 -12.97 12.30 -2.31
N ALA A 11 -14.22 12.35 -1.86
CA ALA A 11 -15.36 12.82 -2.67
C ALA A 11 -15.41 12.16 -4.07
N GLY A 12 -15.14 10.85 -4.14
CA GLY A 12 -15.13 10.07 -5.38
C GLY A 12 -13.89 10.24 -6.27
N GLN A 13 -12.88 11.00 -5.84
CA GLN A 13 -11.63 11.19 -6.58
C GLN A 13 -10.46 10.44 -5.95
N ASP A 14 -9.63 9.81 -6.77
CA ASP A 14 -8.42 9.13 -6.29
C ASP A 14 -7.41 10.14 -5.74
N ALA A 15 -6.82 9.76 -4.60
CA ALA A 15 -5.89 10.59 -3.85
C ALA A 15 -4.82 9.73 -3.16
N LEU A 16 -3.76 10.39 -2.70
CA LEU A 16 -2.66 9.78 -1.97
C LEU A 16 -2.46 10.50 -0.64
N VAL A 17 -2.31 9.76 0.46
CA VAL A 17 -1.93 10.33 1.76
C VAL A 17 -0.48 10.82 1.70
N VAL A 18 -0.25 12.11 1.96
CA VAL A 18 1.06 12.77 1.89
C VAL A 18 1.54 13.36 3.22
N ALA A 19 0.66 13.52 4.20
CA ALA A 19 1.05 13.79 5.59
C ALA A 19 0.02 13.23 6.57
N ARG A 20 0.42 13.09 7.84
CA ARG A 20 -0.41 12.53 8.92
C ARG A 20 -0.24 13.37 10.18
N THR A 21 -1.34 13.79 10.77
CA THR A 21 -1.38 14.44 12.08
C THR A 21 -2.10 13.51 13.05
N LEU A 22 -1.37 13.00 14.05
CA LEU A 22 -1.85 11.94 14.95
C LEU A 22 -2.06 12.42 16.39
N ALA A 23 -1.99 13.74 16.62
CA ALA A 23 -2.27 14.32 17.92
C ALA A 23 -3.79 14.43 18.12
N GLY A 24 -4.35 13.54 18.93
CA GLY A 24 -5.80 13.44 19.13
C GLY A 24 -6.47 12.66 18.00
N GLU A 25 -7.52 13.23 17.40
CA GLU A 25 -8.21 12.63 16.26
C GLU A 25 -7.31 12.63 15.01
N PRO A 26 -7.05 11.46 14.40
CA PRO A 26 -6.20 11.39 13.22
C PRO A 26 -6.75 12.20 12.04
N THR A 27 -5.90 13.04 11.46
CA THR A 27 -6.20 13.78 10.23
C THR A 27 -5.07 13.63 9.21
N TYR A 28 -5.41 13.77 7.93
CA TYR A 28 -4.53 13.47 6.81
C TYR A 28 -4.47 14.63 5.82
N ASP A 29 -3.27 14.91 5.31
CA ASP A 29 -3.14 15.70 4.10
C ASP A 29 -3.09 14.73 2.92
N ILE A 30 -3.95 14.96 1.92
CA ILE A 30 -4.04 14.14 0.72
C ILE A 30 -3.77 14.97 -0.52
N ARG A 31 -3.08 14.38 -1.49
CA ARG A 31 -2.93 14.94 -2.83
C ARG A 31 -3.90 14.23 -3.78
N LEU A 32 -4.80 14.99 -4.37
CA LEU A 32 -5.72 14.50 -5.42
C LEU A 32 -4.95 14.24 -6.73
N ALA A 33 -5.53 13.44 -7.62
CA ALA A 33 -4.95 13.14 -8.93
C ALA A 33 -4.70 14.39 -9.80
N ASP A 34 -5.48 15.45 -9.61
CA ASP A 34 -5.30 16.74 -10.29
C ASP A 34 -4.17 17.60 -9.68
N GLY A 35 -3.50 17.10 -8.64
CA GLY A 35 -2.38 17.77 -7.96
C GLY A 35 -2.78 18.68 -6.81
N ARG A 36 -4.07 18.93 -6.57
CA ARG A 36 -4.56 19.73 -5.44
C ARG A 36 -4.26 19.03 -4.11
N LEU A 37 -3.98 19.83 -3.10
CA LEU A 37 -3.75 19.37 -1.73
C LEU A 37 -4.96 19.69 -0.86
N ILE A 38 -5.53 18.67 -0.23
CA ILE A 38 -6.53 18.82 0.82
C ILE A 38 -5.82 18.55 2.15
N LYS A 39 -6.03 19.43 3.13
CA LYS A 39 -5.38 19.35 4.44
C LYS A 39 -6.39 18.97 5.51
N TYR A 40 -5.90 18.26 6.52
CA TYR A 40 -6.68 17.88 7.71
C TYR A 40 -7.98 17.11 7.40
N ALA A 41 -7.99 16.29 6.34
CA ALA A 41 -9.12 15.40 6.07
C ALA A 41 -9.26 14.38 7.19
N ALA A 42 -10.49 14.17 7.68
CA ALA A 42 -10.75 13.16 8.70
C ALA A 42 -10.63 11.77 8.06
N GLU A 43 -10.28 10.76 8.87
CA GLU A 43 -10.25 9.37 8.38
C GLU A 43 -11.60 8.92 7.79
N SER A 44 -12.72 9.40 8.37
CA SER A 44 -14.08 9.09 7.93
C SER A 44 -14.45 9.66 6.57
N ASP A 45 -13.73 10.67 6.08
CA ASP A 45 -13.96 11.28 4.77
C ASP A 45 -13.20 10.55 3.65
N LEU A 46 -12.38 9.56 4.01
CA LEU A 46 -11.48 8.85 3.12
C LEU A 46 -11.95 7.40 2.96
N GLU A 47 -12.15 7.01 1.70
CA GLU A 47 -12.42 5.62 1.35
C GLU A 47 -11.10 4.94 0.98
N LEU A 48 -10.80 3.79 1.61
CA LEU A 48 -9.64 2.99 1.25
C LEU A 48 -9.86 2.35 -0.12
N VAL A 49 -8.91 2.55 -1.03
CA VAL A 49 -8.90 1.81 -2.30
C VAL A 49 -8.19 0.49 -2.03
N GLU A 50 -8.97 -0.58 -1.81
CA GLU A 50 -8.43 -1.93 -1.67
C GLU A 50 -7.71 -2.33 -2.97
N GLY A 51 -6.39 -2.61 -2.89
CA GLY A 51 -5.59 -2.93 -4.06
C GLY A 51 -4.07 -2.85 -3.88
N GLU A 52 -3.58 -2.23 -2.81
CA GLU A 52 -2.18 -2.35 -2.38
C GLU A 52 -2.21 -2.67 -0.89
N GLU A 53 -2.63 -3.91 -0.61
CA GLU A 53 -2.31 -4.54 0.65
C GLU A 53 -0.83 -4.32 0.91
N SER A 54 -0.53 -3.87 2.13
CA SER A 54 0.80 -3.89 2.67
C SER A 54 1.28 -5.34 2.67
N GLN A 55 1.79 -5.83 1.54
CA GLN A 55 2.48 -7.10 1.53
C GLN A 55 3.71 -6.87 2.41
N PRO A 56 3.81 -7.52 3.59
CA PRO A 56 5.08 -7.52 4.29
C PRO A 56 6.14 -7.98 3.28
N PRO A 57 7.37 -7.44 3.30
CA PRO A 57 8.42 -7.94 2.42
C PRO A 57 8.45 -9.45 2.65
N SER A 58 8.12 -10.20 1.59
CA SER A 58 7.98 -11.65 1.65
C SER A 58 9.28 -12.17 2.24
N ALA A 59 9.24 -12.55 3.52
CA ALA A 59 10.43 -12.94 4.24
C ALA A 59 10.91 -14.24 3.61
N SER A 60 12.02 -14.17 2.90
CA SER A 60 12.79 -15.31 2.41
C SER A 60 12.07 -16.21 1.39
N ALA A 61 11.94 -15.74 0.15
CA ALA A 61 12.25 -16.64 -0.96
C ALA A 61 13.78 -16.87 -0.94
N ARG A 62 14.24 -17.83 -0.13
CA ARG A 62 15.59 -18.37 -0.32
C ARG A 62 15.67 -18.86 -1.77
N PRO A 63 16.70 -18.51 -2.55
CA PRO A 63 16.97 -19.24 -3.78
C PRO A 63 17.44 -20.63 -3.35
N SER A 64 16.52 -21.60 -3.26
CA SER A 64 16.92 -22.99 -3.13
C SER A 64 17.48 -23.36 -4.49
N GLY A 65 18.81 -23.35 -4.55
CA GLY A 65 19.60 -23.52 -5.75
C GLY A 65 19.19 -24.77 -6.52
N SER A 66 19.16 -24.56 -7.83
CA SER A 66 19.38 -25.56 -8.86
C SER A 66 20.44 -26.59 -8.42
N GLY A 67 20.04 -27.85 -8.34
CA GLY A 67 20.91 -29.01 -8.17
C GLY A 67 20.19 -30.20 -8.79
N GLY A 68 20.33 -30.34 -10.10
CA GLY A 68 19.60 -31.31 -10.91
C GLY A 68 19.91 -32.76 -10.57
N SER A 69 18.90 -33.61 -10.73
CA SER A 69 19.07 -35.05 -10.89
C SER A 69 18.24 -35.47 -12.08
N ASN A 70 18.89 -35.46 -13.25
CA ASN A 70 18.34 -35.98 -14.48
C ASN A 70 18.41 -37.52 -14.44
N THR A 71 17.24 -38.14 -14.57
CA THR A 71 16.92 -39.31 -15.42
C THR A 71 18.01 -40.35 -15.67
N GLY A 72 17.74 -41.58 -15.22
CA GLY A 72 18.41 -42.80 -15.69
C GLY A 72 17.57 -44.03 -15.43
N GLY A 73 16.53 -44.25 -16.24
CA GLY A 73 15.94 -45.57 -16.42
C GLY A 73 16.58 -46.25 -17.62
N MET A 74 17.01 -47.51 -17.47
CA MET A 74 16.90 -48.62 -18.43
C MET A 74 17.84 -49.77 -18.05
N LEU A 75 17.22 -50.97 -17.99
CA LEU A 75 17.77 -52.33 -18.08
C LEU A 75 18.45 -52.91 -16.82
#